data_AF-A0A1A6XZV3-F1
#
_entry.id   AF-A0A1A6XZV3-F1
#
_cell.length_a   1.000
_cell.length_b   1.000
_cell.length_c   1.000
_cell.angle_alpha   90.00
_cell.angle_beta   90.00
_cell.angle_gamma   90.00
#
_symmetry.space_group_name_H-M   'P 1'
#
loop_
_entity.id
_entity.type
_entity.pdbx_description
1 polymer ?
#
loop_
_entity_poly.entity_id
_entity_poly.type
_entity_poly.pdbx_seq_one_letter_code
_entity_poly.pdbx_strand_id
1 'polypeptide(L)'
;MAITLIAVLLIETALLMTWVAGYFRWGIILFNERIAASPALQARLSLGSLERDLPQDKWLRLAFHALPDGSMAFRESFAPSFGLRYFPVMRGRIVPNTRRHEVRVIGMCSWFVVVLSLLLLPLVAVRPMAAPMLLVLPLFLASYLIQKRRYAAIVEALRMQLKAEFPT
;
A
#
# COMPACT_ATOMS: atom_id res chain seq x y z
N MET A 1 -21.11 -12.25 12.46
CA MET A 1 -19.64 -12.16 12.59
C MET A 1 -18.92 -12.63 11.33
N ALA A 2 -19.00 -13.93 10.96
CA ALA A 2 -18.32 -14.43 9.77
C ALA A 2 -18.80 -13.79 8.46
N ILE A 3 -20.13 -13.66 8.27
CA ILE A 3 -20.72 -13.00 7.09
C ILE A 3 -20.24 -11.56 6.96
N THR A 4 -20.15 -10.82 8.06
CA THR A 4 -19.65 -9.43 8.09
C THR A 4 -18.19 -9.37 7.63
N LEU A 5 -17.33 -10.26 8.12
CA LEU A 5 -15.91 -10.31 7.73
C LEU A 5 -15.75 -10.69 6.25
N ILE A 6 -16.55 -11.65 5.77
CA ILE A 6 -16.55 -12.05 4.35
C ILE A 6 -17.02 -10.88 3.48
N ALA A 7 -18.11 -10.21 3.86
CA ALA A 7 -18.61 -9.04 3.13
C ALA A 7 -17.57 -7.92 3.09
N VAL A 8 -16.91 -7.59 4.21
CA VAL A 8 -15.84 -6.59 4.26
C VAL A 8 -14.68 -6.98 3.36
N LEU A 9 -14.24 -8.25 3.39
CA LEU A 9 -13.16 -8.75 2.54
C LEU A 9 -13.50 -8.65 1.06
N LEU A 10 -14.73 -9.04 0.68
CA LEU A 10 -15.21 -8.97 -0.71
C LEU A 10 -15.33 -7.53 -1.19
N ILE A 11 -15.91 -6.65 -0.38
CA ILE A 11 -16.01 -5.21 -0.70
C ILE A 11 -14.62 -4.61 -0.86
N GLU A 12 -13.70 -4.90 0.06
CA GLU A 12 -12.34 -4.39 -0.02
C GLU A 12 -11.59 -4.91 -1.25
N THR A 13 -11.74 -6.20 -1.56
CA THR A 13 -11.14 -6.81 -2.76
C THR A 13 -11.70 -6.16 -4.03
N ALA A 14 -13.00 -5.92 -4.09
CA ALA A 14 -13.64 -5.23 -5.20
C ALA A 14 -13.10 -3.80 -5.34
N LEU A 15 -13.08 -3.01 -4.25
CA LEU A 15 -12.58 -1.63 -4.24
C LEU A 15 -11.10 -1.53 -4.66
N LEU A 16 -10.27 -2.49 -4.22
CA LEU A 16 -8.88 -2.61 -4.66
C LEU A 16 -8.81 -2.90 -6.15
N MET A 17 -9.61 -3.85 -6.65
CA MET A 17 -9.62 -4.27 -8.05
C MET A 17 -10.12 -3.19 -9.00
N THR A 18 -11.09 -2.39 -8.57
CA THR A 18 -11.68 -1.29 -9.34
C THR A 18 -10.97 0.06 -9.15
N TRP A 19 -9.84 0.09 -8.43
CA TRP A 19 -9.02 1.30 -8.22
C TRP A 19 -9.81 2.53 -7.73
N VAL A 20 -10.79 2.32 -6.84
CA VAL A 20 -11.72 3.40 -6.46
C VAL A 20 -10.99 4.51 -5.72
N ALA A 21 -11.00 5.72 -6.28
CA ALA A 21 -10.26 6.86 -5.77
C ALA A 21 -10.53 7.16 -4.29
N GLY A 22 -11.81 7.12 -3.88
CA GLY A 22 -12.20 7.35 -2.48
C GLY A 22 -11.57 6.37 -1.51
N TYR A 23 -11.40 5.11 -1.92
CA TYR A 23 -10.81 4.05 -1.10
C TYR A 23 -9.31 4.27 -0.87
N PHE A 24 -8.59 4.69 -1.90
CA PHE A 24 -7.17 5.06 -1.78
C PHE A 24 -6.96 6.43 -1.14
N ARG A 25 -8.01 7.24 -0.98
CA ARG A 25 -7.92 8.55 -0.33
C ARG A 25 -8.14 8.49 1.18
N TRP A 26 -9.00 7.58 1.64
CA TRP A 26 -9.47 7.56 3.03
C TRP A 26 -9.01 6.30 3.75
N GLY A 27 -8.38 6.46 4.92
CA GLY A 27 -7.86 5.34 5.70
C GLY A 27 -6.93 5.77 6.83
N ILE A 28 -6.45 4.78 7.58
CA ILE A 28 -5.43 4.97 8.61
C ILE A 28 -4.07 5.00 7.91
N ILE A 29 -3.33 6.10 8.04
CA ILE A 29 -1.99 6.23 7.46
C ILE A 29 -1.00 5.49 8.37
N LEU A 30 -0.35 4.46 7.83
CA LEU A 30 0.72 3.71 8.52
C LEU A 30 2.12 4.11 8.04
N PHE A 31 2.22 4.60 6.80
CA PHE A 31 3.47 5.01 6.18
C PHE A 31 3.26 6.35 5.48
N ASN A 32 4.18 7.29 5.67
CA ASN A 32 4.11 8.61 5.03
C ASN A 32 5.52 9.15 4.87
N GLU A 33 6.06 9.03 3.66
CA GLU A 33 7.37 9.57 3.32
C GLU A 33 7.22 10.75 2.35
N ARG A 34 8.01 11.79 2.59
CA ARG A 34 8.02 13.00 1.76
C ARG A 34 9.34 13.05 1.00
N ILE A 35 9.22 13.28 -0.30
CA ILE A 35 10.36 13.37 -1.21
C ILE A 35 10.28 14.73 -1.90
N ALA A 36 11.34 15.53 -1.83
CA ALA A 36 11.41 16.78 -2.59
C ALA A 36 11.48 16.45 -4.09
N ALA A 37 10.62 17.06 -4.90
CA ALA A 37 10.50 16.79 -6.33
C ALA A 37 10.28 18.06 -7.14
N SER A 38 11.13 18.28 -8.15
CA SER A 38 11.06 19.43 -9.04
C SER A 38 9.83 19.37 -9.97
N PRO A 39 9.35 20.51 -10.51
CA PRO A 39 8.21 20.57 -11.41
C PRO A 39 8.35 19.72 -12.68
N ALA A 40 9.57 19.66 -13.24
CA ALA A 40 9.87 18.87 -14.44
C ALA A 40 9.69 17.36 -14.21
N LEU A 41 9.95 16.89 -12.99
CA LEU A 41 9.81 15.50 -12.61
C LEU A 41 8.36 15.13 -12.24
N GLN A 42 7.57 16.07 -11.71
CA GLN A 42 6.12 15.87 -11.55
C GLN A 42 5.43 15.65 -12.90
N ALA A 43 5.93 16.29 -13.96
CA ALA A 43 5.47 16.05 -15.33
C ALA A 43 5.95 14.69 -15.90
N ARG A 44 7.10 14.17 -15.44
CA ARG A 44 7.66 12.86 -15.87
C ARG A 44 7.22 11.65 -15.03
N LEU A 45 6.52 11.86 -13.91
CA LEU A 45 5.79 10.83 -13.15
C LEU A 45 4.59 10.25 -13.94
N SER A 46 4.75 10.07 -15.25
CA SER A 46 3.83 9.31 -16.08
C SER A 46 4.01 7.82 -15.78
N LEU A 47 2.89 7.10 -15.62
CA LEU A 47 2.81 5.69 -15.20
C LEU A 47 3.86 4.75 -15.83
N GLY A 48 4.28 5.01 -17.08
CA GLY A 48 5.19 4.15 -17.83
C GLY A 48 6.67 4.21 -17.43
N SER A 49 7.15 5.27 -16.78
CA SER A 49 8.55 5.36 -16.33
C SER A 49 8.76 4.67 -14.98
N LEU A 50 7.84 4.87 -14.04
CA LEU A 50 7.91 4.23 -12.71
C LEU A 50 7.87 2.70 -12.80
N GLU A 51 6.94 2.14 -13.57
CA GLU A 51 6.79 0.68 -13.68
C GLU A 51 8.00 0.02 -14.36
N ARG A 52 8.71 0.76 -15.22
CA ARG A 52 9.88 0.30 -15.96
C ARG A 52 11.17 0.34 -15.13
N ASP A 53 11.32 1.35 -14.28
CA ASP A 53 12.57 1.61 -13.57
C ASP A 53 12.57 1.11 -12.11
N LEU A 54 11.43 0.68 -11.56
CA LEU A 54 11.44 -0.07 -10.30
C LEU A 54 12.08 -1.45 -10.53
N PRO A 55 13.04 -1.87 -9.69
CA PRO A 55 13.59 -3.21 -9.78
C PRO A 55 12.44 -4.22 -9.71
N GLN A 56 12.26 -5.00 -10.79
CA GLN A 56 11.42 -6.19 -10.77
C GLN A 56 12.12 -7.25 -9.91
N ASP A 57 12.19 -6.99 -8.61
CA ASP A 57 12.69 -7.93 -7.64
C ASP A 57 11.83 -9.20 -7.67
N LYS A 58 12.38 -10.31 -7.18
CA LYS A 58 11.76 -11.65 -7.11
C LYS A 58 10.42 -11.74 -6.35
N TRP A 59 9.88 -10.62 -5.88
CA TRP A 59 8.67 -10.51 -5.05
C TRP A 59 7.52 -9.84 -5.83
N LEU A 60 6.27 -9.95 -5.35
CA LEU A 60 5.04 -9.59 -6.11
C LEU A 60 5.17 -8.26 -6.88
N ARG A 61 4.93 -8.25 -8.20
CA ARG A 61 4.93 -7.02 -9.02
C ARG A 61 4.02 -5.95 -8.40
N LEU A 62 4.45 -4.69 -8.36
CA LEU A 62 3.59 -3.59 -7.93
C LEU A 62 2.78 -3.11 -9.14
N ALA A 63 1.46 -3.05 -8.99
CA ALA A 63 0.59 -2.42 -9.98
C ALA A 63 0.42 -0.96 -9.61
N PHE A 64 0.48 -0.08 -10.62
CA PHE A 64 0.26 1.35 -10.48
C PHE A 64 -0.97 1.78 -11.30
N HIS A 65 -1.72 2.76 -10.80
CA HIS A 65 -2.87 3.32 -11.49
C HIS A 65 -2.98 4.82 -11.21
N ALA A 66 -3.18 5.62 -12.26
CA ALA A 66 -3.40 7.05 -12.11
C ALA A 66 -4.84 7.29 -11.65
N LEU A 67 -5.01 8.16 -10.65
CA LEU A 67 -6.32 8.60 -10.19
C LEU A 67 -6.75 9.89 -10.89
N PRO A 68 -8.07 10.18 -10.92
CA PRO A 68 -8.61 11.41 -11.51
C PRO A 68 -8.09 12.72 -10.89
N ASP A 69 -7.57 12.66 -9.67
CA ASP A 69 -7.06 13.82 -8.92
C ASP A 69 -5.58 14.12 -9.19
N GLY A 70 -4.96 13.42 -10.15
CA GLY A 70 -3.54 13.54 -10.46
C GLY A 70 -2.61 12.82 -9.48
N SER A 71 -3.16 12.13 -8.47
CA SER A 71 -2.39 11.21 -7.62
C SER A 71 -2.29 9.83 -8.28
N MET A 72 -1.38 8.99 -7.79
CA MET A 72 -1.23 7.61 -8.26
C MET A 72 -1.50 6.64 -7.11
N ALA A 73 -2.33 5.63 -7.34
CA ALA A 73 -2.48 4.51 -6.44
C ALA A 73 -1.51 3.44 -6.85
N PHE A 74 -1.00 2.73 -5.86
CA PHE A 74 -0.25 1.51 -6.12
C PHE A 74 -0.64 0.44 -5.13
N ARG A 75 -0.59 -0.80 -5.60
CA ARG A 75 -0.86 -1.99 -4.80
C ARG A 75 0.02 -3.11 -5.28
N GLU A 76 0.20 -4.11 -4.44
CA GLU A 76 0.82 -5.34 -4.90
C GLU A 76 -0.13 -6.06 -5.86
N SER A 77 0.42 -6.53 -6.98
CA SER A 77 -0.31 -7.22 -8.03
C SER A 77 -0.80 -8.56 -7.51
N PHE A 78 -2.06 -8.87 -7.79
CA PHE A 78 -2.66 -10.16 -7.50
C PHE A 78 -2.18 -11.27 -8.45
N ALA A 79 -1.24 -10.98 -9.36
CA ALA A 79 -0.69 -11.94 -10.31
C ALA A 79 -0.12 -13.19 -9.60
N PRO A 80 -0.40 -14.39 -10.10
CA PRO A 80 0.10 -15.63 -9.50
C PRO A 80 1.63 -15.61 -9.51
N SER A 81 2.25 -15.69 -8.34
CA SER A 81 3.68 -15.92 -8.19
C SER A 81 3.90 -17.16 -7.35
N PHE A 82 4.92 -17.95 -7.69
CA PHE A 82 5.28 -19.21 -7.03
C PHE A 82 5.95 -19.03 -5.65
N GLY A 83 5.88 -17.83 -5.06
CA GLY A 83 6.52 -17.50 -3.77
C GLY A 83 5.55 -17.49 -2.59
N LEU A 84 6.09 -17.53 -1.37
CA LEU A 84 5.34 -17.37 -0.14
C LEU A 84 4.61 -16.02 -0.15
N ARG A 85 3.29 -16.03 -0.37
CA ARG A 85 2.45 -14.84 -0.37
C ARG A 85 2.16 -14.40 1.06
N TYR A 86 2.46 -13.15 1.38
CA TYR A 86 1.95 -12.50 2.58
C TYR A 86 0.65 -11.76 2.25
N PHE A 87 -0.22 -11.57 3.25
CA PHE A 87 -1.48 -10.86 3.07
C PHE A 87 -1.20 -9.35 2.96
N PRO A 88 -1.67 -8.66 1.91
CA PRO A 88 -1.43 -7.22 1.78
C PRO A 88 -2.20 -6.46 2.85
N VAL A 89 -1.48 -5.82 3.78
CA VAL A 89 -2.08 -5.06 4.89
C VAL A 89 -2.13 -3.56 4.62
N MET A 90 -1.39 -3.09 3.61
CA MET A 90 -1.33 -1.71 3.18
C MET A 90 -1.71 -1.53 1.71
N ARG A 91 -2.37 -0.40 1.43
CA ARG A 91 -2.60 0.16 0.10
C ARG A 91 -1.78 1.43 -0.08
N GLY A 92 -1.17 1.57 -1.25
CA GLY A 92 -0.22 2.63 -1.53
C GLY A 92 -0.84 3.76 -2.31
N ARG A 93 -0.42 4.99 -2.04
CA ARG A 93 -0.75 6.17 -2.82
C ARG A 93 0.43 7.12 -2.89
N ILE A 94 0.73 7.60 -4.08
CA ILE A 94 1.72 8.64 -4.36
C ILE A 94 0.95 9.92 -4.70
N VAL A 95 1.13 10.95 -3.88
CA VAL A 95 0.48 12.24 -4.06
C VAL A 95 1.53 13.27 -4.46
N PRO A 96 1.55 13.73 -5.73
CA PRO A 96 2.35 14.87 -6.11
C PRO A 96 1.74 16.15 -5.53
N ASN A 97 2.57 16.98 -4.91
CA ASN A 97 2.21 18.30 -4.42
C ASN A 97 2.98 19.35 -5.23
N THR A 98 2.31 19.90 -6.24
CA THR A 98 2.83 20.96 -7.11
C THR A 98 3.15 22.23 -6.34
N ARG A 99 2.38 22.58 -5.31
CA ARG A 99 2.55 23.82 -4.53
C ARG A 99 3.77 23.78 -3.60
N ARG A 100 4.15 22.60 -3.12
CA ARG A 100 5.28 22.44 -2.19
C ARG A 100 6.51 21.79 -2.83
N HIS A 101 6.46 21.47 -4.12
CA HIS A 101 7.51 20.72 -4.81
C HIS A 101 7.87 19.43 -4.05
N GLU A 102 6.86 18.69 -3.61
CA GLU A 102 7.00 17.46 -2.83
C GLU A 102 6.19 16.34 -3.49
N VAL A 103 6.69 15.12 -3.46
CA VAL A 103 5.95 13.89 -3.75
C VAL A 103 5.83 13.10 -2.45
N ARG A 104 4.62 12.72 -2.08
CA ARG A 104 4.36 11.96 -0.85
C ARG A 104 4.01 10.53 -1.18
N VAL A 105 4.70 9.58 -0.57
CA VAL A 105 4.38 8.15 -0.64
C VAL A 105 3.67 7.77 0.65
N ILE A 106 2.40 7.43 0.52
CA ILE A 106 1.50 7.13 1.64
C ILE A 106 1.11 5.65 1.58
N GLY A 107 1.32 4.93 2.68
CA GLY A 107 0.77 3.58 2.90
C GLY A 107 -0.37 3.65 3.90
N MET A 108 -1.56 3.25 3.47
CA MET A 108 -2.77 3.23 4.27
C MET A 108 -3.15 1.80 4.66
N CYS A 109 -3.58 1.60 5.90
CA CYS A 109 -4.03 0.30 6.40
C CYS A 109 -5.29 -0.16 5.68
N SER A 110 -5.31 -1.44 5.33
CA SER A 110 -6.50 -2.19 4.93
C SER A 110 -7.60 -2.08 5.98
N TRP A 111 -8.84 -1.83 5.55
CA TRP A 111 -9.97 -1.75 6.48
C TRP A 111 -10.31 -3.13 7.06
N PHE A 112 -10.10 -4.20 6.30
CA PHE A 112 -10.23 -5.57 6.74
C PHE A 112 -9.30 -5.89 7.91
N VAL A 113 -8.04 -5.45 7.86
CA VAL A 113 -7.08 -5.63 8.96
C VAL A 113 -7.57 -4.93 10.23
N VAL A 114 -8.07 -3.71 10.11
CA VAL A 114 -8.63 -2.94 11.23
C VAL A 114 -9.86 -3.62 11.81
N VAL A 115 -10.85 -3.94 10.98
CA VAL A 115 -12.11 -4.55 11.40
C VAL A 115 -11.86 -5.93 12.03
N LEU A 116 -11.03 -6.76 11.42
CA LEU A 116 -10.71 -8.09 11.95
C LEU A 116 -9.99 -7.99 13.29
N SER A 117 -9.01 -7.09 13.43
CA SER A 117 -8.30 -6.88 14.70
C SER A 117 -9.23 -6.41 15.82
N LEU A 118 -10.13 -5.46 15.50
CA LEU A 118 -11.11 -4.93 16.46
C LEU A 118 -12.16 -5.97 16.88
N LEU A 119 -12.53 -6.90 15.99
CA LEU A 119 -13.49 -7.97 16.30
C LEU A 119 -12.84 -9.15 17.04
N LEU A 120 -11.55 -9.43 16.80
CA LEU A 120 -10.81 -10.51 17.44
C LEU A 120 -10.67 -10.33 18.95
N LEU A 121 -10.36 -9.10 19.40
CA LEU A 121 -10.15 -8.80 20.83
C LEU A 121 -11.39 -9.13 21.71
N PRO A 122 -12.60 -8.62 21.42
CA PRO A 122 -13.78 -8.96 22.21
C PRO A 122 -14.20 -10.42 22.02
N LEU A 123 -13.97 -11.01 20.83
CA LEU A 123 -14.28 -12.41 20.59
C LEU A 123 -13.49 -13.33 21.54
N VAL A 124 -12.20 -13.09 21.69
CA VAL A 124 -11.35 -13.90 22.57
C VAL A 124 -11.71 -13.70 24.05
N ALA A 125 -12.10 -12.47 24.43
CA ALA A 125 -12.58 -12.20 25.78
C ALA A 125 -13.85 -12.98 26.14
N VAL A 126 -14.78 -13.15 25.17
CA VAL A 126 -16.02 -13.91 25.37
C VAL A 126 -15.83 -15.42 25.14
N ARG A 127 -14.90 -15.80 24.25
CA ARG A 127 -14.63 -17.18 23.82
C ARG A 127 -13.13 -17.47 23.89
N PRO A 128 -12.61 -17.96 25.03
CA PRO A 128 -11.18 -18.24 25.20
C PRO A 128 -10.65 -19.29 24.22
N MET A 129 -11.50 -20.21 23.76
CA MET A 129 -11.14 -21.20 22.74
C MET A 129 -10.76 -20.57 21.39
N ALA A 130 -11.12 -19.32 21.15
CA ALA A 130 -10.70 -18.55 19.97
C ALA A 130 -9.32 -17.89 20.14
N ALA A 131 -8.66 -18.00 21.30
CA ALA A 131 -7.35 -17.42 21.56
C ALA A 131 -6.28 -17.75 20.51
N PRO A 132 -6.22 -18.96 19.91
CA PRO A 132 -5.28 -19.24 18.83
C PRO A 132 -5.43 -18.31 17.61
N MET A 133 -6.61 -17.73 17.39
CA MET A 133 -6.84 -16.78 16.29
C MET A 133 -6.09 -15.46 16.48
N LEU A 134 -5.62 -15.13 17.69
CA LEU A 134 -4.77 -13.95 17.93
C LEU A 134 -3.44 -14.03 17.18
N LEU A 135 -3.01 -15.22 16.73
CA LEU A 135 -1.82 -15.41 15.88
C LEU A 135 -1.94 -14.69 14.53
N VAL A 136 -3.13 -14.28 14.11
CA VAL A 136 -3.32 -13.41 12.93
C VAL A 136 -2.72 -12.01 13.14
N LEU A 137 -2.76 -11.46 14.36
CA LEU A 137 -2.22 -10.12 14.65
C LEU A 137 -0.70 -10.02 14.41
N PRO A 138 0.15 -10.93 14.94
CA PRO A 138 1.57 -10.91 14.61
C PRO A 138 1.84 -11.22 13.14
N LEU A 139 0.98 -12.01 12.47
CA LEU A 139 1.09 -12.23 11.02
C LEU A 139 0.85 -10.93 10.23
N PHE A 140 -0.14 -10.11 10.64
CA PHE A 140 -0.35 -8.78 10.07
C PHE A 140 0.81 -7.85 10.34
N LEU A 141 1.41 -7.90 11.54
CA LEU A 141 2.60 -7.12 11.85
C LEU A 141 3.79 -7.54 10.98
N ALA A 142 4.03 -8.84 10.82
CA ALA A 142 5.10 -9.34 9.95
C ALA A 142 4.88 -8.90 8.49
N SER A 143 3.64 -9.02 8.00
CA SER A 143 3.26 -8.55 6.65
C SER A 143 3.48 -7.04 6.51
N TYR A 144 3.10 -6.26 7.53
CA TYR A 144 3.34 -4.81 7.58
C TYR A 144 4.82 -4.47 7.50
N LEU A 145 5.68 -5.17 8.24
CA LEU A 145 7.13 -4.92 8.22
C LEU A 145 7.74 -5.21 6.84
N ILE A 146 7.30 -6.28 6.18
CA ILE A 146 7.73 -6.60 4.81
C ILE A 146 7.27 -5.48 3.87
N GLN A 147 5.99 -5.10 3.91
CA GLN A 147 5.46 -4.03 3.06
C GLN A 147 6.11 -2.68 3.31
N LYS A 148 6.39 -2.33 4.57
CA LYS A 148 7.09 -1.09 4.93
C LYS A 148 8.49 -1.04 4.31
N ARG A 149 9.25 -2.14 4.38
CA ARG A 149 10.57 -2.22 3.72
C ARG A 149 10.47 -2.03 2.22
N ARG A 150 9.45 -2.62 1.59
CA ARG A 150 9.20 -2.44 0.15
C ARG A 150 8.87 -1.00 -0.20
N TYR A 151 7.98 -0.36 0.56
CA TYR A 151 7.62 1.04 0.33
C TYR A 151 8.83 1.96 0.54
N ALA A 152 9.70 1.68 1.51
CA ALA A 152 10.96 2.38 1.68
C ALA A 152 11.90 2.20 0.47
N ALA A 153 12.02 1.00 -0.08
CA ALA A 153 12.81 0.76 -1.29
C ALA A 153 12.25 1.54 -2.51
N ILE A 154 10.93 1.68 -2.64
CA ILE A 154 10.31 2.56 -3.65
C ILE A 154 10.72 4.01 -3.42
N VAL A 155 10.65 4.49 -2.19
CA VAL A 155 11.05 5.86 -1.82
C VAL A 155 12.52 6.11 -2.15
N GLU A 156 13.41 5.16 -1.87
CA GLU A 156 14.83 5.24 -2.20
C GLU A 156 15.07 5.24 -3.71
N ALA A 157 14.39 4.36 -4.46
CA ALA A 157 14.48 4.33 -5.92
C ALA A 157 14.03 5.67 -6.54
N LEU A 158 12.91 6.21 -6.05
CA LEU A 158 12.43 7.54 -6.46
C LEU A 158 13.45 8.64 -6.11
N ARG A 159 14.04 8.58 -4.91
CA ARG A 159 15.07 9.54 -4.47
C ARG A 159 16.35 9.45 -5.32
N MET A 160 16.75 8.25 -5.73
CA MET A 160 17.92 8.05 -6.59
C MET A 160 17.68 8.59 -8.00
N GLN A 161 16.50 8.34 -8.58
CA GLN A 161 16.11 8.95 -9.86
C GLN A 161 16.12 10.48 -9.79
N LEU A 162 15.55 11.03 -8.71
CA LEU A 162 15.59 12.46 -8.44
C LEU A 162 17.00 13.03 -8.37
N LYS A 163 17.95 12.31 -7.76
CA LYS A 163 19.34 12.76 -7.63
C LYS A 163 20.13 12.65 -8.94
N ALA A 164 19.88 11.61 -9.74
CA ALA A 164 20.55 11.40 -11.02
C ALA A 164 20.23 12.48 -12.07
N GLU A 165 19.06 13.12 -11.97
CA GLU A 165 18.64 14.19 -12.88
C GLU A 165 19.21 15.57 -12.51
N PHE A 166 19.91 15.66 -11.36
CA PHE A 166 20.69 16.83 -10.95
C PHE A 166 22.14 16.41 -10.62
N PRO A 167 23.02 16.21 -11.61
CA PRO A 167 24.44 16.23 -11.36
C PRO A 167 24.82 17.66 -10.95
N THR A 168 25.19 17.85 -9.69
CA THR A 168 25.94 19.04 -9.24
C THR A 168 27.17 19.25 -10.11
#